data_AF-A0A1Q9MUL8-F1
#
_entry.id   AF-A0A1Q9MUL8-F1
#
_cell.length_a   1.000
_cell.length_b   1.000
_cell.length_c   1.000
_cell.angle_alpha   90.00
_cell.angle_beta   90.00
_cell.angle_gamma   90.00
#
_symmetry.space_group_name_H-M   'P 1'
#
loop_
_entity.id
_entity.type
_entity.pdbx_description
1 polymer ?
#
loop_
_entity_poly.entity_id
_entity_poly.type
_entity_poly.pdbx_seq_one_letter_code
_entity_poly.pdbx_strand_id
1 'polypeptide(L)' 'MPPKGVKSIRDLIFWQYAKLIAQSAGMGKSNYAFVMSRFKKLQAGELQ' A
#
# COMPACT_ATOMS: atom_id res chain seq x y z
N MET A 1 8.22 -9.63 1.12
CA MET A 1 6.95 -10.39 1.21
C MET A 1 5.80 -9.43 1.48
N PRO A 2 4.61 -9.64 0.88
CA PRO A 2 3.42 -8.89 1.27
C PRO A 2 3.04 -9.21 2.73
N PRO A 3 2.51 -8.23 3.48
CA PRO A 3 2.11 -8.44 4.87
C PRO A 3 0.92 -9.40 4.96
N LYS A 4 0.73 -10.04 6.13
CA LYS A 4 -0.34 -11.02 6.39
C LYS A 4 -1.76 -10.51 6.07
N GLY A 5 -1.96 -9.19 5.99
CA GLY A 5 -3.22 -8.56 5.61
C GLY A 5 -3.57 -8.64 4.12
N VAL A 6 -2.63 -9.04 3.27
CA VAL A 6 -2.86 -9.23 1.83
C VAL A 6 -3.41 -10.63 1.60
N LYS A 7 -4.71 -10.75 1.32
CA LYS A 7 -5.41 -12.04 1.21
C LYS A 7 -5.88 -12.37 -0.20
N SER A 8 -5.94 -11.37 -1.08
CA SER A 8 -6.44 -11.50 -2.44
C SER A 8 -5.50 -10.87 -3.47
N ILE A 9 -5.74 -11.17 -4.76
CA ILE A 9 -5.05 -10.49 -5.87
C ILE A 9 -5.32 -8.98 -5.85
N ARG A 10 -6.55 -8.57 -5.46
CA ARG A 10 -6.89 -7.15 -5.31
C ARG A 10 -6.04 -6.49 -4.22
N ASP A 11 -5.85 -7.15 -3.09
CA ASP A 11 -4.98 -6.64 -2.04
C ASP A 11 -3.52 -6.56 -2.49
N LEU A 12 -3.05 -7.51 -3.33
CA LEU A 12 -1.71 -7.44 -3.90
C LEU A 12 -1.55 -6.20 -4.79
N ILE A 13 -2.55 -5.87 -5.59
CA ILE A 13 -2.56 -4.66 -6.42
C ILE A 13 -2.51 -3.42 -5.53
N PHE A 14 -3.37 -3.31 -4.52
CA PHE A 14 -3.35 -2.19 -3.57
C PHE A 14 -2.03 -2.09 -2.81
N TRP A 15 -1.42 -3.20 -2.44
CA TRP A 15 -0.12 -3.22 -1.77
C TRP A 15 0.99 -2.67 -2.67
N GLN A 16 1.01 -3.04 -3.95
CA GLN A 16 1.99 -2.49 -4.89
C GLN A 16 1.73 -1.01 -5.16
N TYR A 17 0.46 -0.61 -5.29
CA TYR A 17 0.10 0.78 -5.52
C TYR A 17 0.47 1.67 -4.32
N ALA A 18 0.24 1.21 -3.09
CA ALA A 18 0.68 1.87 -1.87
C ALA A 18 2.21 2.08 -1.84
N LYS A 19 2.99 1.11 -2.31
CA LYS A 19 4.45 1.23 -2.42
C LYS A 19 4.90 2.24 -3.48
N LEU A 20 4.17 2.32 -4.60
CA LEU A 20 4.42 3.34 -5.63
C LEU A 20 4.12 4.74 -5.08
N ILE A 21 2.99 4.93 -4.41
CA ILE A 21 2.65 6.21 -3.74
C ILE A 21 3.73 6.62 -2.74
N ALA A 22 4.21 5.67 -1.92
CA ALA A 22 5.28 5.93 -0.96
C ALA A 22 6.59 6.35 -1.64
N GLN A 23 6.92 5.75 -2.78
CA GLN A 23 8.09 6.14 -3.57
C GLN A 23 7.91 7.55 -4.16
N SER A 24 6.77 7.83 -4.79
CA SER A 24 6.48 9.13 -5.41
C SER A 24 6.40 10.27 -4.40
N ALA A 25 5.96 10.00 -3.16
CA ALA A 25 5.93 10.97 -2.07
C ALA A 25 7.31 11.25 -1.44
N GLY A 26 8.40 10.67 -1.95
CA GLY A 26 9.75 10.81 -1.38
C GLY A 26 9.97 10.09 -0.04
N MET A 27 8.95 9.36 0.45
CA MET A 27 9.00 8.63 1.73
C MET A 27 9.78 7.31 1.62
N GLY A 28 10.03 6.84 0.40
CA GLY A 28 10.73 5.58 0.12
C GLY A 28 9.86 4.34 0.35
N LYS A 29 10.19 3.24 -0.34
CA LYS A 29 9.45 1.96 -0.24
C LYS A 29 9.62 1.25 1.10
N SER A 30 10.61 1.67 1.88
CA SER A 30 11.00 1.11 3.18
C SER A 30 10.19 1.67 4.35
N ASN A 31 9.47 2.79 4.16
CA ASN A 31 8.60 3.34 5.20
C ASN A 31 7.31 2.52 5.32
N TYR A 32 7.42 1.40 6.03
CA TYR A 32 6.35 0.42 6.17
C TYR A 32 5.06 1.03 6.77
N ALA A 33 5.19 1.93 7.75
CA ALA A 33 4.04 2.59 8.36
C ALA A 33 3.26 3.43 7.35
N PHE A 34 3.97 4.20 6.52
CA PHE A 34 3.36 5.01 5.46
C PHE A 34 2.73 4.15 4.37
N VAL A 35 3.44 3.11 3.89
CA VAL A 35 2.92 2.16 2.91
C VAL A 35 1.65 1.48 3.45
N MET A 36 1.66 1.04 4.70
CA MET A 36 0.50 0.40 5.32
C MET A 36 -0.70 1.36 5.45
N SER A 37 -0.47 2.63 5.76
CA SER A 37 -1.52 3.65 5.78
C SER A 37 -2.18 3.81 4.40
N ARG A 38 -1.39 3.91 3.33
CA ARG A 38 -1.92 4.01 1.95
C ARG A 38 -2.63 2.74 1.52
N PHE A 39 -2.10 1.58 1.87
CA PHE A 39 -2.72 0.29 1.59
C PHE A 39 -4.12 0.19 2.22
N LYS A 40 -4.27 0.54 3.50
CA LYS A 40 -5.58 0.54 4.17
C LYS A 40 -6.57 1.51 3.53
N LYS A 41 -6.11 2.70 3.14
CA LYS A 41 -6.95 3.69 2.45
C LYS A 41 -7.42 3.22 1.07
N LEU A 42 -6.57 2.54 0.32
CA LEU A 42 -6.93 1.91 -0.95
C LEU A 42 -7.95 0.77 -0.75
N GLN A 43 -7.76 -0.07 0.27
CA GLN A 43 -8.74 -1.11 0.63
C GLN A 43 -10.09 -0.53 1.03
N ALA A 44 -10.11 0.61 1.74
CA ALA A 44 -11.32 1.30 2.15
C ALA A 44 -12.00 2.09 1.01
N GLY A 45 -11.35 2.24 -0.15
CA GLY A 45 -11.85 3.07 -1.26
C GLY A 45 -11.72 4.59 -1.02
N GLU A 46 -10.93 5.01 -0.04
CA GLU A 46 -10.67 6.43 0.28
C GLU A 46 -9.60 7.05 -0.62
N LEU A 47 -8.92 6.22 -1.42
CA LEU A 47 -7.99 6.60 -2.46
C LEU A 47 -8.46 5.95 -3.76
N GLN A 48 -8.73 6.77 -4.77
CA GLN A 48 -9.07 6.35 -6.14
C GLN A 48 -7.89 6.58 -7.07
#